data_AF-A0A965FFY8-F1
#
_entry.id   AF-A0A965FFY8-F1
#
_cell.length_a   1.000
_cell.length_b   1.000
_cell.length_c   1.000
_cell.angle_alpha   90.00
_cell.angle_beta   90.00
_cell.angle_gamma   90.00
#
_symmetry.space_group_name_H-M   'P 1'
#
loop_
_entity.id
_entity.type
_entity.pdbx_description
1 polymer ?
#
loop_
_entity_poly.entity_id
_entity_poly.type
_entity_poly.pdbx_seq_one_letter_code
_entity_poly.pdbx_strand_id
1 'polypeptide(L)'
;MSARLGNIGDLKAQAEARGITLSPEEILLGEMAVLKRAYRYGKEKNHPSKMLQCSMRVNDGGPGQAASSWHIEKIAGGDFVYTCPPSYIEQLMKAEDRLPAFDAKAIDEDASPELIEKLRKIPYFRQAYDFDGMAPEEFKNFAAFVATAAEFAGATRKTVDFVARAIESARLNAA
;
A
#
# COMPACT_ATOMS: atom_id res chain seq x y z
N MET A 1 -3.29 2.11 2.59
CA MET A 1 -3.00 1.90 1.15
C MET A 1 -1.81 0.98 1.01
N SER A 2 -2.03 -0.23 0.51
CA SER A 2 -0.96 -1.15 0.15
C SER A 2 -0.08 -0.61 -0.98
N ALA A 3 1.15 -1.11 -1.07
CA ALA A 3 2.15 -0.74 -2.07
C ALA A 3 2.60 0.73 -2.05
N ARG A 4 2.05 1.59 -1.19
CA ARG A 4 2.46 3.01 -1.10
C ARG A 4 3.69 3.17 -0.22
N LEU A 5 3.68 2.54 0.96
CA LEU A 5 4.76 2.65 1.94
C LEU A 5 6.10 2.23 1.30
N GLY A 6 6.11 1.13 0.56
CA GLY A 6 7.29 0.53 -0.05
C GLY A 6 7.68 1.08 -1.42
N ASN A 7 6.78 1.74 -2.17
CA ASN A 7 7.07 2.15 -3.56
C ASN A 7 7.11 3.66 -3.81
N ILE A 8 6.38 4.49 -3.06
CA ILE A 8 6.29 5.93 -3.34
C ILE A 8 6.93 6.82 -2.26
N GLY A 9 7.33 6.24 -1.14
CA GLY A 9 8.08 6.94 -0.10
C GLY A 9 9.57 6.63 -0.14
N ASP A 10 10.24 6.92 0.98
CA ASP A 10 11.70 6.92 1.03
C ASP A 10 12.31 5.55 1.39
N LEU A 11 11.51 4.47 1.47
CA LEU A 11 11.99 3.17 1.94
C LEU A 11 13.22 2.69 1.16
N LYS A 12 13.12 2.65 -0.17
CA LYS A 12 14.18 2.15 -1.05
C LYS A 12 15.41 3.07 -1.03
N ALA A 13 15.19 4.39 -1.12
CA ALA A 13 16.28 5.37 -1.10
C ALA A 13 17.05 5.36 0.23
N GLN A 14 16.34 5.28 1.36
CA GLN A 14 16.98 5.21 2.68
C GLN A 14 17.66 3.86 2.94
N ALA A 15 17.15 2.77 2.35
CA ALA A 15 17.80 1.45 2.40
C ALA A 15 19.11 1.46 1.61
N GLU A 16 19.08 1.97 0.38
CA GLU A 16 20.26 2.11 -0.49
C GLU A 16 21.35 2.97 0.18
N ALA A 17 20.97 4.13 0.72
CA ALA A 17 21.90 5.01 1.46
C ALA A 17 22.54 4.35 2.69
N ARG A 18 22.01 3.23 3.16
CA ARG A 18 22.52 2.44 4.30
C ARG A 18 23.15 1.12 3.88
N GLY A 19 23.30 0.86 2.58
CA GLY A 19 23.80 -0.42 2.07
C GLY A 19 22.89 -1.61 2.41
N ILE A 20 21.59 -1.37 2.60
CA ILE A 20 20.60 -2.40 2.89
C ILE A 20 19.91 -2.80 1.58
N THR A 21 20.20 -3.99 1.09
CA THR A 21 19.47 -4.57 -0.04
C THR A 21 18.09 -5.04 0.42
N LEU A 22 17.04 -4.62 -0.28
CA LEU A 22 15.67 -5.06 -0.04
C LEU A 22 15.14 -5.85 -1.24
N SER A 23 14.65 -7.07 -1.01
CA SER A 23 13.91 -7.81 -2.02
C SER A 23 12.47 -7.28 -2.14
N PRO A 24 11.78 -7.51 -3.27
CA PRO A 24 10.36 -7.18 -3.40
C PRO A 24 9.48 -7.83 -2.32
N GLU A 25 9.83 -9.06 -1.92
CA GLU A 25 9.16 -9.80 -0.86
C GLU A 25 9.37 -9.14 0.51
N GLU A 26 10.60 -8.74 0.84
CA GLU A 26 10.90 -8.05 2.10
C GLU A 26 10.15 -6.73 2.22
N ILE A 27 10.03 -5.99 1.11
CA ILE A 27 9.24 -4.75 1.06
C ILE A 27 7.78 -5.06 1.37
N LEU A 28 7.17 -6.03 0.69
CA LEU A 28 5.77 -6.37 0.89
C LEU A 28 5.50 -6.86 2.32
N LEU A 29 6.34 -7.77 2.83
CA LEU A 29 6.23 -8.27 4.19
C LEU A 29 6.38 -7.15 5.22
N GLY A 30 7.25 -6.16 4.97
CA GLY A 30 7.34 -4.93 5.76
C GLY A 30 6.05 -4.11 5.76
N GLU A 31 5.44 -3.91 4.59
CA GLU A 31 4.14 -3.21 4.50
C GLU A 31 3.03 -3.97 5.25
N MET A 32 3.00 -5.30 5.13
CA MET A 32 2.05 -6.14 5.86
C MET A 32 2.29 -6.08 7.35
N ALA A 33 3.54 -6.03 7.81
CA ALA A 33 3.86 -5.91 9.23
C ALA A 33 3.32 -4.60 9.82
N VAL A 34 3.47 -3.47 9.12
CA VAL A 34 2.88 -2.18 9.55
C VAL A 34 1.36 -2.27 9.60
N LEU A 35 0.72 -2.82 8.56
CA LEU A 35 -0.73 -2.96 8.49
C LEU A 35 -1.29 -3.86 9.61
N LYS A 36 -0.69 -5.04 9.82
CA LYS A 36 -1.10 -6.01 10.84
C LYS A 36 -0.91 -5.47 12.24
N ARG A 37 0.16 -4.71 12.48
CA ARG A 37 0.41 -4.05 13.77
C ARG A 37 -0.66 -3.01 14.09
N ALA A 38 -1.03 -2.16 13.11
CA ALA A 38 -2.11 -1.20 13.26
C ALA A 38 -3.47 -1.89 13.45
N TYR A 39 -3.75 -2.96 12.70
CA TYR A 39 -4.97 -3.77 12.85
C TYR A 39 -5.11 -4.36 14.26
N ARG A 40 -4.06 -5.04 14.77
CA ARG A 40 -4.06 -5.62 16.12
C ARG A 40 -4.26 -4.56 17.19
N TYR A 41 -3.53 -3.46 17.11
CA TYR A 41 -3.68 -2.35 18.05
C TYR A 41 -5.11 -1.79 18.07
N GLY A 42 -5.71 -1.57 16.89
CA GLY A 42 -7.09 -1.13 16.77
C GLY A 42 -8.08 -2.12 17.42
N LYS A 43 -7.89 -3.42 17.20
CA LYS A 43 -8.72 -4.48 17.81
C LYS A 43 -8.58 -4.51 19.34
N GLU A 44 -7.35 -4.51 19.85
CA GLU A 44 -7.05 -4.54 21.30
C GLU A 44 -7.63 -3.33 22.03
N LYS A 45 -7.69 -2.17 21.36
CA LYS A 45 -8.26 -0.94 21.92
C LYS A 45 -9.76 -0.78 21.69
N ASN A 46 -10.43 -1.76 21.07
CA ASN A 46 -11.82 -1.65 20.63
C ASN A 46 -12.05 -0.35 19.83
N HIS A 47 -11.10 -0.01 18.96
CA HIS A 47 -11.16 1.20 18.15
C HIS A 47 -12.37 1.12 17.20
N PRO A 48 -13.20 2.17 17.08
CA PRO A 48 -14.46 2.10 16.33
C PRO A 48 -14.26 2.04 14.81
N SER A 49 -13.10 2.44 14.31
CA SER A 49 -12.78 2.43 12.88
C SER A 49 -12.34 1.05 12.39
N LYS A 50 -12.77 0.70 11.17
CA LYS A 50 -12.29 -0.48 10.45
C LYS A 50 -11.13 -0.11 9.52
N MET A 51 -10.15 -1.01 9.39
CA MET A 51 -9.02 -0.82 8.49
C MET A 51 -9.44 -0.99 7.03
N LEU A 52 -8.99 -0.08 6.17
CA LEU A 52 -9.22 -0.13 4.72
C LEU A 52 -8.00 -0.70 4.00
N GLN A 53 -8.19 -1.81 3.31
CA GLN A 53 -7.23 -2.34 2.36
C GLN A 53 -7.53 -1.85 0.94
N CYS A 54 -6.52 -1.27 0.31
CA CYS A 54 -6.64 -0.59 -0.98
C CYS A 54 -5.30 -0.56 -1.71
N SER A 55 -5.30 -0.22 -3.01
CA SER A 55 -4.08 -0.21 -3.83
C SER A 55 -3.36 -1.57 -3.88
N MET A 56 -4.14 -2.65 -3.89
CA MET A 56 -3.66 -4.03 -3.98
C MET A 56 -3.07 -4.34 -5.37
N ARG A 57 -2.34 -5.45 -5.47
CA ARG A 57 -1.67 -5.92 -6.69
C ARG A 57 -1.85 -7.43 -6.81
N VAL A 58 -2.00 -7.90 -8.04
CA VAL A 58 -1.87 -9.31 -8.40
C VAL A 58 -0.48 -9.47 -9.02
N ASN A 59 0.29 -10.42 -8.51
CA ASN A 59 1.52 -10.87 -9.13
C ASN A 59 1.17 -12.10 -9.94
N ASP A 60 1.31 -12.03 -11.24
CA ASP A 60 0.99 -13.12 -12.16
C ASP A 60 2.22 -13.39 -13.05
N GLY A 61 2.84 -14.57 -12.89
CA GLY A 61 3.97 -14.99 -13.71
C GLY A 61 3.61 -15.39 -15.14
N GLY A 62 2.32 -15.39 -15.51
CA GLY A 62 1.82 -15.82 -16.80
C GLY A 62 1.35 -17.28 -16.84
N PRO A 63 0.93 -17.78 -18.01
CA PRO A 63 0.38 -19.12 -18.16
C PRO A 63 1.33 -20.21 -17.64
N GLY A 64 0.82 -21.09 -16.78
CA GLY A 64 1.59 -22.17 -16.15
C GLY A 64 2.51 -21.75 -15.00
N GLN A 65 2.56 -20.45 -14.66
CA GLN A 65 3.28 -19.94 -13.50
C GLN A 65 2.30 -19.63 -12.35
N ALA A 66 2.82 -19.68 -11.12
CA ALA A 66 2.06 -19.30 -9.94
C ALA A 66 1.61 -17.84 -10.01
N ALA A 67 0.44 -17.57 -9.46
CA ALA A 67 -0.05 -16.22 -9.22
C ALA A 67 -0.25 -16.01 -7.72
N SER A 68 -0.15 -14.77 -7.27
CA SER A 68 -0.43 -14.41 -5.88
C SER A 68 -1.03 -13.02 -5.78
N SER A 69 -1.74 -12.79 -4.68
CA SER A 69 -2.07 -11.45 -4.25
C SER A 69 -1.86 -11.35 -2.74
N TRP A 70 -0.61 -11.17 -2.34
CA TRP A 70 -0.22 -11.12 -0.93
C TRP A 70 -0.92 -10.00 -0.14
N HIS A 71 -1.41 -8.96 -0.81
CA HIS A 71 -2.20 -7.91 -0.16
C HIS A 71 -3.59 -8.36 0.34
N ILE A 72 -4.10 -9.51 -0.13
CA ILE A 72 -5.32 -10.16 0.39
C ILE A 72 -5.00 -11.49 1.07
N GLU A 73 -4.04 -12.25 0.53
CA GLU A 73 -3.64 -13.56 1.04
C GLU A 73 -3.01 -13.45 2.44
N LYS A 74 -2.06 -12.51 2.64
CA LYS A 74 -1.36 -12.37 3.92
C LYS A 74 -2.19 -11.72 5.03
N ILE A 75 -3.39 -11.24 4.73
CA ILE A 75 -4.32 -10.69 5.72
C ILE A 75 -5.64 -11.47 5.80
N ALA A 76 -5.70 -12.64 5.17
CA ALA A 76 -6.86 -13.53 5.25
C ALA A 76 -7.17 -13.86 6.72
N GLY A 77 -8.47 -13.88 7.04
CA GLY A 77 -8.97 -13.96 8.42
C GLY A 77 -9.19 -12.61 9.12
N GLY A 78 -8.65 -11.51 8.58
CA GLY A 78 -8.81 -10.19 9.16
C GLY A 78 -10.10 -9.47 8.78
N ASP A 79 -10.58 -8.60 9.67
CA ASP A 79 -11.76 -7.77 9.43
C ASP A 79 -11.39 -6.43 8.76
N PHE A 80 -11.43 -6.41 7.42
CA PHE A 80 -11.05 -5.26 6.59
C PHE A 80 -12.19 -4.81 5.67
N VAL A 81 -12.22 -3.52 5.36
CA VAL A 81 -12.92 -3.00 4.17
C VAL A 81 -11.97 -3.11 2.98
N TYR A 82 -12.49 -3.43 1.80
CA TYR A 82 -11.70 -3.49 0.58
C TYR A 82 -12.23 -2.48 -0.45
N THR A 83 -11.32 -1.72 -1.06
CA THR A 83 -11.64 -0.99 -2.29
C THR A 83 -10.89 -1.63 -3.45
N CYS A 84 -11.63 -2.32 -4.31
CA CYS A 84 -11.12 -3.05 -5.45
C CYS A 84 -11.49 -2.32 -6.75
N PRO A 85 -10.54 -1.71 -7.47
CA PRO A 85 -10.84 -1.16 -8.79
C PRO A 85 -11.19 -2.29 -9.77
N PRO A 86 -12.04 -2.05 -10.80
CA PRO A 86 -12.44 -3.10 -11.74
C PRO A 86 -11.26 -3.86 -12.38
N SER A 87 -10.17 -3.16 -12.70
CA SER A 87 -8.96 -3.78 -13.26
C SER A 87 -8.26 -4.76 -12.31
N TYR A 88 -8.32 -4.53 -11.00
CA TYR A 88 -7.77 -5.46 -10.01
C TYR A 88 -8.64 -6.71 -9.90
N ILE A 89 -9.98 -6.54 -9.92
CA ILE A 89 -10.93 -7.66 -9.91
C ILE A 89 -10.72 -8.52 -11.16
N GLU A 90 -10.60 -7.89 -12.33
CA GLU A 90 -10.33 -8.60 -13.59
C GLU A 90 -9.02 -9.42 -13.53
N GLN A 91 -7.96 -8.85 -12.97
CA GLN A 91 -6.69 -9.57 -12.79
C GLN A 91 -6.82 -10.75 -11.84
N LEU A 92 -7.56 -10.59 -10.73
CA LEU A 92 -7.82 -11.69 -9.80
C LEU A 92 -8.59 -12.82 -10.48
N MET A 93 -9.66 -12.51 -11.21
CA MET A 93 -10.46 -13.52 -11.91
C MET A 93 -9.62 -14.31 -12.94
N LYS A 94 -8.68 -13.65 -13.64
CA LYS A 94 -7.76 -14.34 -14.57
C LYS A 94 -6.71 -15.21 -13.86
N ALA A 95 -6.44 -14.95 -12.59
CA ALA A 95 -5.44 -15.65 -11.79
C ALA A 95 -6.04 -16.68 -10.83
N GLU A 96 -7.36 -16.70 -10.65
CA GLU A 96 -8.03 -17.36 -9.51
C GLU A 96 -7.66 -18.84 -9.36
N ASP A 97 -7.65 -19.60 -10.46
CA ASP A 97 -7.30 -21.03 -10.47
C ASP A 97 -5.85 -21.32 -10.08
N ARG A 98 -4.99 -20.30 -10.08
CA ARG A 98 -3.55 -20.39 -9.78
C ARG A 98 -3.19 -19.74 -8.46
N LEU A 99 -4.15 -19.12 -7.77
CA LEU A 99 -3.95 -18.62 -6.42
C LEU A 99 -3.94 -19.81 -5.45
N PRO A 100 -3.00 -19.86 -4.50
CA PRO A 100 -3.04 -20.87 -3.45
C PRO A 100 -4.29 -20.68 -2.58
N ALA A 101 -4.72 -21.76 -1.91
CA ALA A 101 -5.71 -21.63 -0.86
C ALA A 101 -5.18 -20.69 0.24
N PHE A 102 -5.98 -19.70 0.63
CA PHE A 102 -5.56 -18.75 1.66
C PHE A 102 -5.67 -19.38 3.05
N ASP A 103 -4.65 -19.18 3.87
CA ASP A 103 -4.73 -19.51 5.29
C ASP A 103 -5.66 -18.52 5.99
N ALA A 104 -6.77 -19.01 6.55
CA ALA A 104 -7.72 -18.19 7.30
C ALA A 104 -7.13 -17.59 8.59
N LYS A 105 -5.92 -18.01 9.01
CA LYS A 105 -5.16 -17.43 10.13
C LYS A 105 -4.00 -16.55 9.68
N ALA A 106 -3.87 -16.26 8.38
CA ALA A 106 -2.77 -15.45 7.86
C ALA A 106 -2.67 -14.08 8.55
N ILE A 107 -3.79 -13.49 8.98
CA ILE A 107 -3.79 -12.24 9.73
C ILE A 107 -2.96 -12.28 11.02
N ASP A 108 -2.83 -13.46 11.64
CA ASP A 108 -2.10 -13.67 12.89
C ASP A 108 -0.62 -14.01 12.66
N GLU A 109 -0.20 -14.27 11.41
CA GLU A 109 1.19 -14.53 11.03
C GLU A 109 2.01 -13.22 11.04
N ASP A 110 3.03 -13.13 11.89
CA ASP A 110 3.95 -12.01 11.89
C ASP A 110 5.14 -12.20 10.94
N ALA A 111 5.64 -11.09 10.40
CA ALA A 111 6.93 -11.09 9.70
C ALA A 111 8.05 -11.52 10.67
N SER A 112 9.10 -12.16 10.13
CA SER A 112 10.16 -12.69 10.99
C SER A 112 10.84 -11.56 11.79
N PRO A 113 11.25 -11.82 13.05
CA PRO A 113 11.98 -10.85 13.86
C PRO A 113 13.22 -10.29 13.14
N GLU A 114 13.93 -11.14 12.39
CA GLU A 114 15.12 -10.74 11.63
C GLU A 114 14.78 -9.73 10.53
N LEU A 115 13.66 -9.91 9.84
CA LEU A 115 13.19 -8.97 8.83
C LEU A 115 12.78 -7.64 9.48
N ILE A 116 12.05 -7.69 10.60
CA ILE A 116 11.66 -6.48 11.32
C ILE A 116 12.90 -5.72 11.80
N GLU A 117 13.88 -6.38 12.40
CA GLU A 117 15.11 -5.73 12.86
C GLU A 117 15.96 -5.20 11.70
N LYS A 118 15.97 -5.88 10.55
CA LYS A 118 16.57 -5.36 9.31
C LYS A 118 15.88 -4.07 8.86
N LEU A 119 14.56 -4.07 8.75
CA LEU A 119 13.77 -2.93 8.26
C LEU A 119 13.80 -1.76 9.25
N ARG A 120 13.82 -2.02 10.55
CA ARG A 120 13.95 -0.98 11.59
C ARG A 120 15.30 -0.25 11.58
N LYS A 121 16.29 -0.68 10.79
CA LYS A 121 17.50 0.14 10.52
C LYS A 121 17.21 1.31 9.57
N ILE A 122 16.05 1.31 8.90
CA ILE A 122 15.61 2.34 7.97
C ILE A 122 14.66 3.29 8.73
N PRO A 123 15.01 4.57 8.95
CA PRO A 123 14.19 5.51 9.71
C PRO A 123 12.76 5.64 9.18
N TYR A 124 12.59 5.67 7.86
CA TYR A 124 11.28 5.71 7.22
C TYR A 124 10.39 4.51 7.60
N PHE A 125 10.97 3.32 7.73
CA PHE A 125 10.21 2.15 8.19
C PHE A 125 9.88 2.24 9.67
N ARG A 126 10.84 2.64 10.52
CA ARG A 126 10.59 2.85 11.96
C ARG A 126 9.46 3.84 12.20
N GLN A 127 9.46 4.94 11.46
CA GLN A 127 8.42 5.97 11.47
C GLN A 127 7.01 5.41 11.23
N ALA A 128 6.89 4.38 10.38
CA ALA A 128 5.63 3.74 10.07
C ALA A 128 5.29 2.56 11.01
N TYR A 129 6.29 1.88 11.57
CA TYR A 129 6.13 0.63 12.32
C TYR A 129 6.09 0.82 13.84
N ASP A 130 6.97 1.66 14.39
CA ASP A 130 7.07 1.90 15.83
C ASP A 130 5.99 2.92 16.26
N PHE A 131 5.27 2.67 17.37
CA PHE A 131 4.18 3.55 17.83
C PHE A 131 4.67 4.96 18.22
N ASP A 132 5.92 5.06 18.66
CA ASP A 132 6.64 6.28 18.99
C ASP A 132 7.63 6.69 17.89
N GLY A 133 7.56 6.04 16.72
CA GLY A 133 8.46 6.31 15.60
C GLY A 133 8.23 7.66 14.92
N MET A 134 7.06 8.28 15.13
CA MET A 134 6.67 9.55 14.53
C MET A 134 5.60 10.23 15.39
N ALA A 135 5.79 11.51 15.72
CA ALA A 135 4.77 12.31 16.37
C ALA A 135 3.66 12.70 15.37
N PRO A 136 2.39 12.86 15.79
CA PRO A 136 1.28 13.18 14.89
C PRO A 136 1.52 14.40 13.98
N GLU A 137 2.17 15.43 14.49
CA GLU A 137 2.52 16.66 13.77
C GLU A 137 3.59 16.47 12.68
N GLU A 138 4.38 15.40 12.76
CA GLU A 138 5.40 15.04 11.78
C GLU A 138 4.81 14.29 10.58
N PHE A 139 3.59 13.73 10.71
CA PHE A 139 2.95 12.94 9.66
C PHE A 139 2.81 13.70 8.34
N LYS A 140 2.58 15.02 8.40
CA LYS A 140 2.51 15.88 7.21
C LYS A 140 3.80 15.88 6.36
N ASN A 141 4.93 15.53 6.97
CA ASN A 141 6.24 15.43 6.34
C ASN A 141 6.60 14.00 5.94
N PHE A 142 5.77 13.01 6.28
CA PHE A 142 6.06 11.61 5.97
C PHE A 142 6.10 11.41 4.45
N ALA A 143 7.17 10.82 3.92
CA ALA A 143 7.45 10.87 2.49
C ALA A 143 6.33 10.30 1.61
N ALA A 144 5.72 9.16 1.98
CA ALA A 144 4.58 8.62 1.24
C ALA A 144 3.33 9.52 1.31
N PHE A 145 3.12 10.24 2.42
CA PHE A 145 2.04 11.21 2.53
C PHE A 145 2.28 12.41 1.61
N VAL A 146 3.49 12.98 1.64
CA VAL A 146 3.89 14.10 0.77
C VAL A 146 3.79 13.75 -0.71
N ALA A 147 4.33 12.59 -1.11
CA ALA A 147 4.27 12.10 -2.48
C ALA A 147 2.80 11.91 -2.93
N THR A 148 1.97 11.32 -2.08
CA THR A 148 0.53 11.16 -2.36
C THR A 148 -0.16 12.51 -2.51
N ALA A 149 0.08 13.46 -1.60
CA ALA A 149 -0.50 14.80 -1.68
C ALA A 149 -0.12 15.52 -2.98
N ALA A 150 1.14 15.39 -3.42
CA ALA A 150 1.61 15.94 -4.68
C ALA A 150 0.92 15.30 -5.90
N GLU A 151 0.72 13.98 -5.91
CA GLU A 151 -0.02 13.28 -6.96
C GLU A 151 -1.46 13.78 -7.06
N PHE A 152 -2.17 13.87 -5.93
CA PHE A 152 -3.56 14.38 -5.91
C PHE A 152 -3.63 15.83 -6.35
N ALA A 153 -2.74 16.70 -5.87
CA ALA A 153 -2.68 18.10 -6.30
C ALA A 153 -2.37 18.23 -7.80
N GLY A 154 -1.53 17.34 -8.35
CA GLY A 154 -1.27 17.26 -9.78
C GLY A 154 -2.51 16.83 -10.58
N ALA A 155 -3.21 15.79 -10.13
CA ALA A 155 -4.44 15.31 -10.76
C ALA A 155 -5.54 16.38 -10.76
N THR A 156 -5.76 17.07 -9.63
CA THR A 156 -6.75 18.15 -9.54
C THR A 156 -6.47 19.27 -10.54
N ARG A 157 -5.20 19.71 -10.66
CA ARG A 157 -4.82 20.74 -11.64
C ARG A 157 -5.13 20.29 -13.07
N LYS A 158 -4.76 19.06 -13.43
CA LYS A 158 -5.07 18.50 -14.77
C LYS A 158 -6.57 18.48 -15.06
N THR A 159 -7.41 18.16 -14.06
CA THR A 159 -8.87 18.19 -14.21
C THR A 159 -9.37 19.61 -14.46
N VAL A 160 -8.88 20.59 -13.71
CA VAL A 160 -9.25 22.02 -13.91
C VAL A 160 -8.85 22.48 -15.32
N ASP A 161 -7.63 22.18 -15.75
CA ASP A 161 -7.13 22.55 -17.09
C ASP A 161 -7.91 21.87 -18.22
N PHE A 162 -8.37 20.63 -18.00
CA PHE A 162 -9.24 19.94 -18.95
C PHE A 162 -10.58 20.65 -19.10
N VAL A 163 -11.24 20.98 -17.99
CA VAL A 163 -12.54 21.68 -18.00
C VAL A 163 -12.42 23.06 -18.64
N ALA A 164 -11.37 23.82 -18.31
CA ALA A 164 -11.12 25.13 -18.92
C ALA A 164 -11.03 25.05 -20.45
N ARG A 165 -10.21 24.11 -20.97
CA ARG A 165 -10.06 23.89 -22.43
C ARG A 165 -11.34 23.42 -23.10
N ALA A 166 -12.12 22.56 -22.44
CA ALA A 166 -13.39 22.09 -22.96
C ALA A 166 -14.41 23.23 -23.11
N ILE A 167 -14.48 24.13 -22.11
CA ILE A 167 -15.37 25.31 -22.15
C ILE A 167 -14.93 26.28 -23.26
N GLU A 168 -13.63 26.54 -23.38
CA GLU A 168 -13.09 27.41 -24.43
C GLU A 168 -13.41 26.88 -25.83
N SER A 169 -13.18 25.58 -26.05
CA SER A 169 -13.47 24.91 -27.32
C SER A 169 -14.96 24.95 -27.66
N ALA A 170 -15.84 24.74 -26.67
CA ALA A 170 -17.29 24.82 -26.86
C ALA A 170 -17.75 26.24 -27.23
N ARG A 171 -17.14 27.28 -26.66
CA ARG A 171 -17.42 28.68 -27.01
C ARG A 171 -17.01 29.01 -28.44
N LEU A 172 -15.82 28.56 -28.87
CA LEU A 172 -15.33 28.77 -30.23
C LEU A 172 -16.21 28.08 -31.27
N ASN A 173 -16.70 26.87 -30.98
CA ASN A 173 -17.58 26.13 -31.89
C ASN A 173 -19.02 26.68 -31.98
N ALA A 174 -19.41 27.56 -31.03
CA ALA A 174 -20.74 28.17 -30.99
C ALA A 174 -20.78 29.58 -31.63
N ALA A 175 -19.62 30.14 -31.98
CA ALA A 175 -19.44 31.42 -32.66
C ALA A 175 -19.29 31.22 -34.17
#